data_AF-A0A9P8CDL1-F1
#
_entry.id   AF-A0A9P8CDL1-F1
#
_cell.length_a   1.000
_cell.length_b   1.000
_cell.length_c   1.000
_cell.angle_alpha   90.00
_cell.angle_beta   90.00
_cell.angle_gamma   90.00
#
_symmetry.space_group_name_H-M   'P 1'
#
loop_
_entity.id
_entity.type
_entity.pdbx_description
1 polymer ?
#
loop_
_entity_poly.entity_id
_entity_poly.type
_entity_poly.pdbx_seq_one_letter_code
_entity_poly.pdbx_strand_id
1 'polypeptide(L)' 'FVPDRWMSKTKMVRHTAAFTPCAVGQHSCLECKLAMDIMRLVIAIILKKFFFRLAPGDDGD' A
#
# COMPACT_ATOMS: atom_id res chain seq x y z
N PHE A 1 3.87 -5.89 9.05
CA PHE A 1 3.80 -5.48 7.63
C PHE A 1 4.46 -6.55 6.75
N VAL A 2 3.78 -7.14 5.76
CA VAL A 2 4.34 -8.24 4.91
C VAL A 2 4.00 -8.00 3.42
N PRO A 3 4.78 -7.17 2.69
CA PRO A 3 4.50 -6.82 1.29
C PRO A 3 4.54 -8.00 0.32
N ASP A 4 5.49 -8.93 0.52
CA ASP A 4 5.68 -10.11 -0.33
C ASP A 4 4.45 -11.00 -0.48
N ARG A 5 3.48 -10.87 0.43
CA ARG A 5 2.17 -11.53 0.34
C ARG A 5 1.51 -11.30 -1.03
N TRP A 6 1.70 -10.13 -1.62
CA TRP A 6 1.10 -9.75 -2.91
C TRP A 6 2.01 -10.00 -4.11
N MET A 7 3.24 -10.48 -3.88
CA MET A 7 4.26 -10.68 -4.92
C MET A 7 4.72 -12.14 -4.95
N SER A 8 5.72 -12.51 -4.16
CA SER A 8 6.34 -13.84 -4.17
C SER A 8 5.58 -14.88 -3.34
N LYS A 9 4.82 -14.46 -2.32
CA LYS A 9 4.13 -15.33 -1.36
C LYS A 9 2.60 -15.28 -1.51
N THR A 10 2.10 -15.32 -2.74
CA THR A 10 0.65 -15.21 -3.04
C THR A 10 -0.23 -16.24 -2.34
N LYS A 11 0.30 -17.43 -1.99
CA LYS A 11 -0.39 -18.45 -1.16
C LYS A 11 -0.82 -17.93 0.22
N MET A 12 -0.25 -16.81 0.69
CA MET A 12 -0.63 -16.14 1.94
C MET A 12 -1.89 -15.25 1.81
N VAL A 13 -2.42 -15.06 0.59
CA VAL A 13 -3.69 -14.36 0.34
C VAL A 13 -4.82 -15.39 0.32
N ARG A 14 -5.58 -15.48 1.43
CA ARG A 14 -6.71 -16.42 1.53
C ARG A 14 -7.90 -15.97 0.67
N HIS A 15 -8.20 -14.67 0.69
CA HIS A 15 -9.31 -14.06 -0.05
C HIS A 15 -8.81 -12.76 -0.68
N THR A 16 -8.70 -12.71 -2.00
CA THR A 16 -8.26 -11.52 -2.74
C THR A 16 -9.28 -10.38 -2.62
N ALA A 17 -10.57 -10.72 -2.59
CA ALA A 17 -11.66 -9.77 -2.38
C ALA A 17 -11.67 -9.11 -0.99
N ALA A 18 -10.87 -9.58 -0.03
CA ALA A 18 -10.73 -8.91 1.27
C ALA A 18 -9.88 -7.64 1.19
N PHE A 19 -9.16 -7.40 0.10
CA PHE A 19 -8.43 -6.17 -0.12
C PHE A 19 -9.35 -5.10 -0.73
N THR A 20 -10.05 -4.36 0.12
CA THR A 20 -11.03 -3.33 -0.27
C THR A 20 -10.66 -1.95 0.29
N PRO A 21 -9.51 -1.37 -0.09
CA PRO A 21 -9.02 -0.10 0.48
C PRO A 21 -9.96 1.09 0.22
N CYS A 22 -10.81 0.99 -0.79
CA CYS A 22 -11.74 2.04 -1.22
C CYS A 22 -13.21 1.65 -1.05
N ALA A 23 -13.50 0.66 -0.18
CA ALA A 23 -14.79 0.00 -0.07
C ALA A 23 -15.28 -0.62 -1.41
N VAL A 24 -16.48 -1.19 -1.39
CA VAL A 24 -17.15 -1.80 -2.56
C VAL A 24 -18.62 -1.39 -2.53
N GLY A 25 -19.23 -1.18 -3.71
CA GLY A 25 -20.66 -0.87 -3.84
C GLY A 25 -20.96 0.61 -4.00
N GLN A 26 -22.20 1.02 -3.72
CA GLN A 26 -22.73 2.36 -4.00
C GLN A 26 -21.97 3.50 -3.29
N HIS A 27 -21.26 3.18 -2.22
CA HIS A 27 -20.46 4.14 -1.44
C HIS A 27 -18.95 3.94 -1.59
N SER A 28 -18.50 3.22 -2.64
CA SER A 28 -17.07 3.12 -2.92
C SER A 28 -16.47 4.45 -3.35
N CYS A 29 -15.18 4.67 -3.10
CA CYS A 29 -14.47 5.83 -3.61
C CYS A 29 -14.45 5.80 -5.15
N LEU A 30 -15.08 6.80 -5.79
CA LEU A 30 -15.18 6.93 -7.25
C LEU A 30 -13.80 6.89 -7.91
N GLU A 31 -12.84 7.62 -7.34
CA GLU A 31 -11.50 7.81 -7.89
C GLU A 31 -10.47 6.85 -7.30
N CYS A 32 -10.89 5.65 -6.86
CA CYS A 32 -9.97 4.70 -6.25
C CYS A 32 -8.80 4.33 -7.17
N LYS A 33 -9.05 4.15 -8.48
CA LYS A 33 -8.00 3.83 -9.45
C LYS A 33 -6.96 4.95 -9.52
N LEU A 34 -7.42 6.19 -9.70
CA LEU A 34 -6.56 7.37 -9.73
C LEU A 34 -5.78 7.54 -8.43
N ALA A 35 -6.45 7.40 -7.28
CA ALA A 35 -5.80 7.47 -5.98
C ALA A 35 -4.66 6.45 -5.85
N MET A 36 -4.88 5.20 -6.26
CA MET A 36 -3.85 4.16 -6.20
C MET A 36 -2.67 4.46 -7.14
N ASP A 37 -2.91 5.02 -8.32
CA ASP A 37 -1.84 5.40 -9.25
C ASP A 37 -1.03 6.59 -8.73
N ILE A 38 -1.70 7.60 -8.16
CA ILE A 38 -1.03 8.72 -7.51
C ILE A 38 -0.18 8.22 -6.34
N MET A 39 -0.71 7.32 -5.50
CA MET A 39 0.05 6.74 -4.38
C MET A 39 1.33 6.04 -4.87
N ARG A 40 1.24 5.23 -5.93
CA ARG A 40 2.42 4.56 -6.52
C ARG A 40 3.44 5.57 -7.04
N LEU A 41 2.98 6.58 -7.77
CA LEU A 41 3.85 7.61 -8.33
C LEU A 41 4.56 8.41 -7.24
N VAL A 42 3.82 8.87 -6.23
CA VAL A 42 4.35 9.64 -5.10
C VAL A 42 5.36 8.80 -4.32
N ILE A 43 5.05 7.54 -4.00
CA ILE A 43 5.98 6.63 -3.32
C ILE A 43 7.25 6.42 -4.15
N ALA A 44 7.13 6.19 -5.46
CA ALA A 44 8.29 6.01 -6.33
C ALA A 44 9.18 7.27 -6.39
N ILE A 45 8.59 8.46 -6.49
CA ILE A 45 9.33 9.74 -6.47
C ILE A 45 10.05 9.92 -5.14
N ILE A 46 9.37 9.66 -4.04
CA ILE A 46 9.90 9.84 -2.69
C ILE A 46 11.07 8.88 -2.43
N LEU A 47 10.88 7.59 -2.70
CA LEU A 47 11.92 6.57 -2.49
C LEU A 47 13.12 6.75 -3.42
N LYS A 48 12.93 7.33 -4.61
CA LYS A 48 14.04 7.67 -5.51
C LYS A 48 14.89 8.83 -5.00
N LYS A 49 14.29 9.78 -4.28
CA LYS A 49 14.95 11.04 -3.88
C LYS A 49 15.50 11.03 -2.46
N PHE A 50 14.94 10.21 -1.57
CA PHE A 50 15.23 10.26 -0.14
C PHE A 50 15.54 8.89 0.43
N PHE A 51 16.43 8.87 1.44
CA PHE A 51 16.65 7.71 2.29
C PHE A 51 15.96 7.94 3.64
N PHE A 52 15.10 6.99 4.02
CA PHE A 52 14.33 7.05 5.26
C PHE A 52 15.06 6.31 6.38
N ARG A 53 15.04 6.90 7.57
CA ARG A 53 15.43 6.25 8.83
C ARG A 53 14.47 6.69 9.91
N LEU A 54 14.24 5.82 10.89
CA LEU A 54 13.51 6.18 12.10
C LEU A 54 14.26 7.26 12.87
N ALA A 55 13.53 8.05 13.65
CA ALA A 55 14.14 9.05 14.52
C ALA A 55 15.01 8.37 15.59
N PRO A 56 16.05 9.03 16.11
CA PRO A 56 16.86 8.46 17.18
C PRO A 56 16.00 8.11 18.40
N GLY A 57 16.00 6.84 18.81
CA GLY A 57 15.22 6.34 19.95
C GLY A 57 13.80 5.87 19.62
N ASP A 58 13.39 5.90 18.34
CA ASP A 58 12.13 5.31 17.86
C ASP A 58 12.40 3.90 17.33
N ASP A 59 11.70 2.90 17.87
CA ASP A 59 11.78 1.49 17.50
C ASP A 59 10.70 1.06 16.50
N GLY A 60 9.71 1.91 16.23
CA GLY A 60 8.68 1.68 15.22
C GLY A 60 7.69 0.56 15.55
N ASP A 61 7.59 0.19 16.83
CA ASP A 61 6.67 -0.83 17.37
C ASP A 61 5.40 -0.23 18.00
#